data_AF-A0A1I6KTT3-F1
#
_entry.id   AF-A0A1I6KTT3-F1
#
_cell.length_a   1.000
_cell.length_b   1.000
_cell.length_c   1.000
_cell.angle_alpha   90.00
_cell.angle_beta   90.00
_cell.angle_gamma   90.00
#
_symmetry.space_group_name_H-M   'P 1'
#
loop_
_entity.id
_entity.type
_entity.pdbx_description
1 polymer ?
#
loop_
_entity_poly.entity_id
_entity_poly.type
_entity_poly.pdbx_seq_one_letter_code
_entity_poly.pdbx_strand_id
1 'polypeptide(L)'
;MTIQMSAQHSRTEHSRTELLESAHRDRLLAERALRRSELERDQAARALESNLAPSPIGEAARARLRATYADAAGSVERHRRAFDRALAIEQAADVLAKAFDDESDPAGHDAADNLIQLFASKRPGALSVSA
;
A
#
# COMPACT_ATOMS: atom_id res chain seq x y z
N MET A 1 7.56 -4.73 42.30
CA MET A 1 6.52 -4.40 41.30
C MET A 1 7.18 -4.01 39.97
N THR A 2 8.16 -4.79 39.52
CA THR A 2 9.10 -4.39 38.43
C THR A 2 8.96 -5.28 37.18
N ILE A 3 8.42 -6.50 37.36
CA ILE A 3 8.30 -7.52 36.30
C ILE A 3 7.20 -7.15 35.27
N GLN A 4 6.18 -6.40 35.70
CA GLN A 4 5.05 -6.02 34.85
C GLN A 4 5.42 -4.96 33.81
N MET A 5 6.33 -4.02 34.13
CA MET A 5 6.75 -2.97 33.20
C MET A 5 7.65 -3.50 32.07
N SER A 6 8.56 -4.44 32.37
CA SER A 6 9.42 -5.05 31.34
C SER A 6 8.63 -5.85 30.31
N ALA A 7 7.59 -6.59 30.74
CA ALA A 7 6.76 -7.38 29.84
C ALA A 7 5.90 -6.52 28.90
N GLN A 8 5.50 -5.33 29.35
CA GLN A 8 4.70 -4.40 28.56
C GLN A 8 5.57 -3.67 27.54
N HIS A 9 6.77 -3.25 27.91
CA HIS A 9 7.74 -2.62 27.01
C HIS A 9 8.12 -3.53 25.84
N SER A 10 8.48 -4.80 26.10
CA SER A 10 8.82 -5.76 25.04
C SER A 10 7.65 -6.08 24.10
N ARG A 11 6.40 -5.98 24.58
CA ARG A 11 5.20 -6.22 23.74
C ARG A 11 4.93 -5.05 22.80
N THR A 12 5.11 -3.82 23.27
CA THR A 12 4.97 -2.61 22.46
C THR A 12 6.07 -2.55 21.39
N GLU A 13 7.32 -2.84 21.74
CA GLU A 13 8.44 -2.90 20.78
C GLU A 13 8.22 -3.93 19.68
N HIS A 14 7.73 -5.12 20.04
CA HIS A 14 7.42 -6.17 19.07
C HIS A 14 6.28 -5.74 18.14
N SER A 15 5.20 -5.19 18.70
CA SER A 15 4.05 -4.70 17.93
C SER A 15 4.43 -3.56 16.98
N ARG A 16 5.33 -2.67 17.42
CA ARG A 16 5.89 -1.58 16.60
C ARG A 16 6.66 -2.10 15.40
N THR A 17 7.58 -3.03 15.65
CA THR A 17 8.42 -3.62 14.60
C THR A 17 7.55 -4.34 13.57
N GLU A 18 6.57 -5.13 14.01
CA GLU A 18 5.61 -5.78 13.12
C GLU A 18 4.80 -4.78 12.27
N LEU A 19 4.41 -3.65 12.85
CA LEU A 19 3.61 -2.63 12.17
C LEU A 19 4.42 -1.94 11.06
N LEU A 20 5.67 -1.57 11.35
CA LEU A 20 6.59 -0.99 10.36
C LEU A 20 6.88 -1.97 9.22
N GLU A 21 7.21 -3.22 9.56
CA GLU A 21 7.48 -4.26 8.55
C GLU A 21 6.25 -4.58 7.70
N SER A 22 5.05 -4.57 8.30
CA SER A 22 3.79 -4.74 7.56
C SER A 22 3.55 -3.57 6.61
N ALA A 23 3.66 -2.32 7.09
CA ALA A 23 3.44 -1.14 6.28
C ALA A 23 4.43 -1.06 5.11
N HIS A 24 5.70 -1.38 5.36
CA HIS A 24 6.72 -1.44 4.31
C HIS A 24 6.40 -2.51 3.25
N ARG A 25 6.00 -3.71 3.68
CA ARG A 25 5.58 -4.78 2.75
C ARG A 25 4.36 -4.37 1.93
N ASP A 26 3.36 -3.77 2.55
CA ASP A 26 2.14 -3.33 1.88
C ASP A 26 2.44 -2.25 0.82
N ARG A 27 3.35 -1.31 1.12
CA ARG A 27 3.83 -0.34 0.11
C ARG A 27 4.52 -1.04 -1.04
N LEU A 28 5.44 -1.97 -0.79
CA LEU A 28 6.14 -2.70 -1.84
C LEU A 28 5.19 -3.51 -2.73
N LEU A 29 4.15 -4.12 -2.15
CA LEU A 29 3.12 -4.83 -2.90
C LEU A 29 2.30 -3.88 -3.77
N ALA A 30 1.88 -2.74 -3.23
CA ALA A 30 1.16 -1.71 -3.97
C ALA A 30 2.01 -1.11 -5.11
N GLU A 31 3.31 -0.90 -4.87
CA GLU A 31 4.26 -0.43 -5.88
C GLU A 31 4.39 -1.42 -7.03
N ARG A 32 4.57 -2.72 -6.73
CA ARG A 32 4.64 -3.78 -7.75
C ARG A 32 3.36 -3.85 -8.59
N ALA A 33 2.20 -3.75 -7.94
CA ALA A 33 0.90 -3.74 -8.64
C ALA A 33 0.78 -2.52 -9.58
N LEU A 34 1.17 -1.34 -9.11
CA LEU A 34 1.21 -0.13 -9.91
C LEU A 34 2.15 -0.27 -11.12
N ARG A 35 3.38 -0.72 -10.92
CA ARG A 35 4.35 -0.95 -12.00
C ARG A 35 3.84 -1.92 -13.06
N ARG A 36 3.16 -2.98 -12.62
CA ARG A 36 2.54 -3.94 -13.54
C ARG A 36 1.45 -3.29 -14.38
N SER A 37 0.56 -2.49 -13.79
CA SER A 37 -0.48 -1.80 -14.56
C SER A 37 0.09 -0.71 -15.47
N GLU A 38 1.15 -0.01 -15.08
CA GLU A 38 1.87 0.92 -15.97
C GLU A 38 2.39 0.18 -17.21
N LEU A 39 3.03 -0.98 -17.02
CA LEU A 39 3.50 -1.83 -18.12
C LEU A 39 2.35 -2.27 -19.04
N GLU A 40 1.23 -2.74 -18.49
CA GLU A 40 0.05 -3.18 -19.26
C GLU A 40 -0.54 -2.04 -20.08
N ARG A 41 -0.65 -0.83 -19.50
CA ARG A 41 -1.12 0.37 -20.22
C ARG A 41 -0.17 0.75 -21.35
N ASP A 42 1.14 0.72 -21.09
CA ASP A 42 2.15 1.08 -22.09
C ASP A 42 2.18 0.05 -23.24
N GLN A 43 1.98 -1.24 -22.96
CA GLN A 43 1.79 -2.28 -23.98
C GLN A 43 0.53 -2.01 -24.83
N ALA A 44 -0.59 -1.66 -24.19
CA ALA A 44 -1.83 -1.30 -24.90
C ALA A 44 -1.66 -0.04 -25.76
N ALA A 45 -0.92 0.96 -25.27
CA ALA A 45 -0.59 2.17 -26.03
C ALA A 45 0.25 1.86 -27.28
N ARG A 46 1.31 1.05 -27.14
CA ARG A 46 2.13 0.61 -28.28
C ARG A 46 1.33 -0.18 -29.30
N ALA A 47 0.38 -1.02 -28.85
CA ALA A 47 -0.52 -1.73 -29.74
C ALA A 47 -1.45 -0.78 -30.50
N LEU A 48 -1.93 0.31 -29.89
CA LEU A 48 -2.68 1.35 -30.58
C LEU A 48 -1.81 2.10 -31.60
N GLU A 49 -0.60 2.49 -31.23
CA GLU A 49 0.34 3.21 -32.10
C GLU A 49 0.73 2.39 -33.34
N SER A 50 1.04 1.11 -33.15
CA SER A 50 1.43 0.20 -34.24
C SER A 50 0.29 -0.02 -35.25
N ASN A 51 -0.95 0.26 -34.84
CA ASN A 51 -2.15 0.11 -35.65
C ASN A 51 -2.67 1.44 -36.25
N LEU A 52 -1.96 2.56 -36.04
CA LEU A 52 -2.22 3.83 -36.73
C LEU A 52 -1.59 3.90 -38.12
N ALA A 53 -0.62 3.03 -38.42
CA ALA A 53 -0.15 2.80 -39.79
C ALA A 53 -1.26 2.15 -40.63
N PRO A 54 -1.29 2.31 -41.97
CA PRO A 54 -2.31 1.73 -42.84
C PRO A 54 -2.17 0.19 -42.88
N SER A 55 -2.66 -0.44 -41.82
CA SER A 55 -2.71 -1.89 -41.60
C SER A 55 -4.19 -2.28 -41.50
N PRO A 56 -4.61 -3.44 -42.06
CA PRO A 56 -6.00 -3.72 -42.41
C PRO A 56 -6.83 -4.22 -41.20
N ILE A 57 -6.59 -3.68 -40.00
CA ILE A 57 -7.49 -3.97 -38.89
C ILE A 57 -8.77 -3.15 -39.04
N GLY A 58 -9.91 -3.83 -38.96
CA GLY A 58 -11.22 -3.18 -39.06
C GLY A 58 -11.49 -2.24 -37.87
N GLU A 59 -12.48 -1.36 -38.02
CA GLU A 59 -12.84 -0.41 -36.94
C GLU A 59 -13.22 -1.11 -35.63
N ALA A 60 -13.84 -2.29 -35.70
CA ALA A 60 -14.15 -3.09 -34.53
C ALA A 60 -12.88 -3.51 -33.75
N ALA A 61 -11.79 -3.83 -34.43
CA ALA A 61 -10.52 -4.17 -33.78
C ALA A 61 -9.87 -2.93 -33.15
N ARG A 62 -9.92 -1.77 -33.83
CA ARG A 62 -9.47 -0.49 -33.27
C ARG A 62 -10.26 -0.10 -32.02
N ALA A 63 -11.59 -0.26 -32.05
CA ALA A 63 -12.45 0.00 -30.89
C ALA A 63 -12.08 -0.89 -29.69
N ARG A 64 -11.80 -2.19 -29.92
CA ARG A 64 -11.32 -3.10 -28.86
C ARG A 64 -10.00 -2.64 -28.25
N LEU A 65 -9.03 -2.23 -29.06
CA LEU A 65 -7.75 -1.71 -28.55
C LEU A 65 -7.92 -0.45 -27.71
N ARG A 66 -8.79 0.47 -28.12
CA ARG A 66 -9.12 1.67 -27.32
C ARG A 66 -9.75 1.29 -25.97
N ALA A 67 -10.65 0.31 -25.97
CA ALA A 67 -11.25 -0.20 -24.74
C ALA A 67 -10.20 -0.84 -23.81
N THR A 68 -9.32 -1.71 -24.35
CA THR A 68 -8.23 -2.32 -23.58
C THR A 68 -7.30 -1.26 -22.97
N TYR A 69 -6.96 -0.22 -23.73
CA TYR A 69 -6.17 0.90 -23.19
C TYR A 69 -6.90 1.64 -22.06
N ALA A 70 -8.19 1.94 -22.24
CA ALA A 70 -9.00 2.61 -21.22
C ALA A 70 -9.08 1.80 -19.92
N ASP A 71 -9.26 0.47 -20.03
CA ASP A 71 -9.27 -0.44 -18.88
C ASP A 71 -7.91 -0.45 -18.16
N ALA A 72 -6.81 -0.54 -18.92
CA ALA A 72 -5.46 -0.50 -18.36
C ALA A 72 -5.15 0.84 -17.68
N ALA A 73 -5.57 1.96 -18.28
CA ALA A 73 -5.46 3.29 -17.67
C ALA A 73 -6.27 3.38 -16.37
N GLY A 74 -7.48 2.83 -16.33
CA GLY A 74 -8.27 2.73 -15.11
C GLY A 74 -7.60 1.88 -14.02
N SER A 75 -6.93 0.79 -14.40
CA SER A 75 -6.12 -0.01 -13.47
C SER A 75 -4.94 0.76 -12.88
N VAL A 76 -4.22 1.54 -13.70
CA VAL A 76 -3.13 2.41 -13.22
C VAL A 76 -3.65 3.39 -12.16
N GLU A 77 -4.76 4.05 -12.42
CA GLU A 77 -5.34 5.02 -11.47
C GLU A 77 -5.72 4.36 -10.14
N ARG A 78 -6.34 3.17 -10.18
CA ARG A 78 -6.68 2.42 -8.96
C ARG A 78 -5.44 2.04 -8.16
N HIS A 79 -4.40 1.52 -8.82
CA HIS A 79 -3.17 1.12 -8.15
C HIS A 79 -2.34 2.31 -7.68
N ARG A 80 -2.38 3.46 -8.37
CA ARG A 80 -1.76 4.70 -7.91
C ARG A 80 -2.35 5.12 -6.57
N ARG A 81 -3.69 5.20 -6.48
CA ARG A 81 -4.36 5.53 -5.21
C ARG A 81 -4.06 4.51 -4.10
N ALA A 82 -3.91 3.23 -4.44
CA ALA A 82 -3.54 2.22 -3.46
C ALA A 82 -2.10 2.41 -2.96
N PHE A 83 -1.16 2.70 -3.87
CA PHE A 83 0.22 3.03 -3.53
C PHE A 83 0.31 4.28 -2.67
N ASP A 84 -0.38 5.36 -3.04
CA ASP A 84 -0.36 6.62 -2.28
C ASP A 84 -0.88 6.43 -0.85
N ARG A 85 -1.94 5.60 -0.68
CA ARG A 85 -2.43 5.22 0.65
C ARG A 85 -1.40 4.41 1.44
N ALA A 86 -0.77 3.42 0.82
CA ALA A 86 0.23 2.58 1.48
C ALA A 86 1.47 3.40 1.90
N LEU A 87 1.90 4.34 1.05
CA LEU A 87 2.99 5.27 1.34
C LEU A 87 2.63 6.18 2.52
N ALA A 88 1.41 6.73 2.55
CA ALA A 88 0.97 7.56 3.67
C ALA A 88 0.93 6.78 5.00
N ILE A 89 0.54 5.50 4.97
CA ILE A 89 0.53 4.64 6.16
C ILE A 89 1.97 4.34 6.62
N GLU A 90 2.89 4.01 5.72
CA GLU A 90 4.31 3.79 6.05
C GLU A 90 4.92 5.05 6.68
N GLN A 91 4.67 6.23 6.10
CA GLN A 91 5.14 7.50 6.66
C GLN A 91 4.56 7.79 8.04
N ALA A 92 3.27 7.51 8.25
CA ALA A 92 2.64 7.67 9.57
C ALA A 92 3.24 6.71 10.60
N ALA A 93 3.52 5.46 10.20
CA ALA A 93 4.18 4.49 11.06
C ALA A 93 5.60 4.92 11.45
N ASP A 94 6.37 5.48 10.50
CA ASP A 94 7.70 6.03 10.77
C ASP A 94 7.67 7.21 11.75
N VAL A 95 6.66 8.10 11.64
CA VAL A 95 6.48 9.21 12.59
C VAL A 95 6.19 8.69 13.99
N LEU A 96 5.31 7.69 14.11
CA LEU A 96 5.02 7.05 15.39
C LEU A 96 6.27 6.38 15.98
N ALA A 97 7.04 5.67 15.16
CA ALA A 97 8.27 5.04 15.60
C ALA A 97 9.30 6.06 16.14
N LYS A 98 9.45 7.20 15.46
CA LYS A 98 10.33 8.29 15.93
C LYS A 98 9.85 8.93 17.23
N ALA A 99 8.54 9.12 17.41
CA ALA A 99 7.98 9.65 18.65
C ALA A 99 8.23 8.72 19.85
N PHE A 100 8.33 7.41 19.60
CA PHE A 100 8.71 6.42 20.60
C PHE A 100 10.19 6.48 20.98
N ASP A 101 11.07 6.78 20.03
CA ASP A 101 12.51 6.87 20.27
C ASP A 101 12.91 8.22 20.91
N ASP A 102 11.99 9.18 21.00
CA ASP A 102 12.21 10.48 21.61
C ASP A 102 11.94 10.46 23.12
N GLU A 103 12.94 10.07 23.90
CA GLU A 103 12.89 10.05 25.37
C GLU A 103 12.66 11.44 25.99
N SER A 104 12.80 12.53 25.22
CA SER A 104 12.60 13.89 25.69
C SER A 104 11.14 14.38 25.60
N ASP A 105 10.26 13.61 24.93
CA ASP A 105 8.82 13.88 24.83
C ASP A 105 7.97 12.71 25.37
N PRO A 106 7.81 12.59 26.70
CA PRO A 106 7.01 11.53 27.30
C PRO A 106 5.52 11.60 26.92
N ALA A 107 4.99 12.79 26.59
CA ALA A 107 3.61 12.93 26.13
C ALA A 107 3.43 12.39 24.70
N GLY A 108 4.42 12.62 23.83
CA GLY A 108 4.50 12.03 22.49
C GLY A 108 4.60 10.51 22.52
N HIS A 109 5.41 9.97 23.44
CA HIS A 109 5.55 8.53 23.67
C HIS A 109 4.23 7.87 24.08
N ASP A 110 3.52 8.42 25.08
CA ASP A 110 2.24 7.90 25.54
C ASP A 110 1.14 7.99 24.46
N ALA A 111 1.14 9.06 23.65
CA ALA A 111 0.22 9.20 22.52
C ALA A 111 0.47 8.15 21.44
N ALA A 112 1.75 7.88 21.13
CA ALA A 112 2.13 6.88 20.15
C ALA A 112 1.76 5.46 20.60
N ASP A 113 1.93 5.12 21.89
CA ASP A 113 1.56 3.81 22.44
C ASP A 113 0.05 3.54 22.36
N ASN A 114 -0.77 4.53 22.71
CA ASN A 114 -2.22 4.42 22.55
C ASN A 114 -2.64 4.19 21.09
N LEU A 115 -1.97 4.84 20.14
CA LEU A 115 -2.26 4.67 18.72
C LEU A 115 -1.84 3.28 18.21
N ILE A 116 -0.67 2.77 18.58
CA ILE A 116 -0.24 1.41 18.21
C ILE A 116 -1.20 0.37 18.78
N GLN A 117 -1.62 0.51 20.03
CA GLN A 117 -2.60 -0.39 20.64
C GLN A 117 -3.96 -0.33 19.95
N LEU A 118 -4.40 0.86 19.50
CA LEU A 118 -5.61 1.01 18.69
C LEU A 118 -5.50 0.29 17.33
N PHE A 119 -4.35 0.40 16.65
CA PHE A 119 -4.13 -0.33 15.39
C PHE A 119 -4.03 -1.84 15.58
N ALA A 120 -3.40 -2.29 16.67
CA ALA A 120 -3.29 -3.70 17.01
C ALA A 120 -4.67 -4.31 17.37
N SER A 121 -5.50 -3.59 18.13
CA SER A 121 -6.85 -4.04 18.50
C SER A 121 -7.85 -3.98 17.35
N LYS A 122 -7.61 -3.13 16.35
CA LYS A 122 -8.46 -2.98 15.17
C LYS A 122 -8.07 -3.87 13.99
N ARG A 123 -7.04 -4.73 14.09
CA ARG A 123 -6.77 -5.77 13.08
C ARG A 123 -8.03 -6.62 12.95
N PRO A 124 -8.82 -6.49 11.86
CA PRO A 124 -9.95 -7.38 11.64
C PRO A 124 -9.35 -8.77 11.43
N GLY A 125 -9.93 -9.77 12.08
CA GLY A 125 -9.65 -11.16 11.78
C GLY A 125 -9.62 -11.37 10.28
N ALA A 126 -8.66 -12.21 9.86
CA ALA A 126 -8.54 -12.75 8.52
C ALA A 126 -9.89 -12.79 7.81
N LEU A 127 -9.95 -12.15 6.64
CA LEU A 127 -11.04 -12.33 5.69
C LEU A 127 -11.36 -13.82 5.62
N SER A 128 -12.45 -14.20 6.28
CA SER A 128 -13.21 -15.40 5.98
C SER A 128 -13.70 -15.22 4.56
N VAL A 129 -12.87 -15.62 3.61
CA VAL A 129 -13.31 -16.04 2.29
C VAL A 129 -13.38 -17.55 2.39
N SER A 130 -14.53 -18.05 2.84
CA SER A 130 -15.00 -19.35 2.39
C SER A 130 -16.29 -19.14 1.65
N ALA A 131 -16.22 -19.56 0.39
CA ALA A 131 -17.28 -19.66 -0.60
C ALA A 131 -18.36 -20.68 -0.18
#